data_AF-F0FA21-F1
#
_entry.id   AF-F0FA21-F1
#
_cell.length_a   1.000
_cell.length_b   1.000
_cell.length_c   1.000
_cell.angle_alpha   90.00
_cell.angle_beta   90.00
_cell.angle_gamma   90.00
#
_symmetry.space_group_name_H-M   'P 1'
#
loop_
_entity.id
_entity.type
_entity.pdbx_description
1 polymer ?
#
loop_
_entity_poly.entity_id
_entity_poly.type
_entity_poly.pdbx_seq_one_letter_code
_entity_poly.pdbx_strand_id
1 'polypeptide(L)' 'MAEKNITNRWLAAQLGVTEMTVSRWSTNKMQPSVAQFINIAKILDVTLEDLVEPYK' A
#
# COMPACT_ATOMS: atom_id res chain seq x y z
N MET A 1 -3.70 9.08 -3.97
CA MET A 1 -4.52 7.85 -4.15
C MET A 1 -5.62 7.97 -5.23
N ALA A 2 -6.15 9.16 -5.52
CA ALA A 2 -7.22 9.36 -6.52
C ALA A 2 -6.75 9.24 -7.99
N GLU A 3 -5.43 9.18 -8.24
CA GLU A 3 -4.88 9.26 -9.60
C GLU A 3 -4.73 7.91 -10.31
N LYS A 4 -4.89 6.77 -9.61
CA LYS A 4 -4.78 5.43 -10.23
C LYS A 4 -6.03 4.54 -10.15
N ASN A 5 -7.17 4.99 -9.57
CA ASN A 5 -8.40 4.17 -9.41
C ASN A 5 -8.18 2.80 -8.73
N ILE A 6 -7.11 2.67 -7.92
CA ILE A 6 -6.78 1.40 -7.27
C ILE A 6 -7.59 1.30 -5.99
N THR A 7 -8.47 0.31 -5.93
CA THR A 7 -9.29 0.05 -4.74
C THR A 7 -8.50 -0.78 -3.72
N ASN A 8 -8.78 -0.59 -2.43
CA ASN A 8 -8.19 -1.41 -1.36
C ASN A 8 -8.45 -2.91 -1.59
N ARG A 9 -9.60 -3.25 -2.18
CA ARG A 9 -9.96 -4.60 -2.61
C ARG A 9 -9.02 -5.17 -3.67
N TRP A 10 -8.71 -4.38 -4.69
CA TRP A 10 -7.81 -4.79 -5.75
C TRP A 10 -6.38 -5.02 -5.22
N LEU A 11 -5.88 -4.09 -4.39
CA LEU A 11 -4.55 -4.21 -3.80
C LEU A 11 -4.46 -5.40 -2.82
N ALA A 12 -5.51 -5.63 -2.03
CA ALA A 12 -5.61 -6.78 -1.13
C ALA A 12 -5.53 -8.11 -1.90
N ALA A 13 -6.26 -8.21 -3.04
CA ALA A 13 -6.22 -9.38 -3.90
C ALA A 13 -4.83 -9.63 -4.50
N GLN A 14 -4.13 -8.59 -4.96
CA GLN A 14 -2.77 -8.72 -5.50
C GLN A 14 -1.74 -9.16 -4.45
N LEU A 15 -1.88 -8.69 -3.21
CA LEU A 15 -0.96 -9.00 -2.11
C LEU A 15 -1.32 -10.29 -1.37
N GLY A 16 -2.47 -10.90 -1.67
CA GLY A 16 -2.98 -12.06 -0.93
C GLY A 16 -3.34 -11.74 0.53
N VAL A 17 -3.67 -10.47 0.82
CA VAL A 17 -4.07 -10.02 2.16
C VAL A 17 -5.55 -9.63 2.17
N THR A 18 -6.09 -9.32 3.35
CA THR A 18 -7.47 -8.84 3.45
C THR A 18 -7.58 -7.35 3.17
N GLU A 19 -8.75 -6.91 2.69
CA GLU A 19 -9.08 -5.48 2.55
C GLU A 19 -8.88 -4.70 3.85
N MET A 20 -9.20 -5.33 4.98
CA MET A 20 -9.01 -4.75 6.30
C MET A 20 -7.53 -4.52 6.62
N THR A 21 -6.63 -5.39 6.16
CA THR A 21 -5.18 -5.21 6.29
C THR A 21 -4.72 -3.97 5.52
N VAL A 22 -5.12 -3.84 4.25
CA VAL A 22 -4.79 -2.68 3.41
C VAL A 22 -5.37 -1.39 3.97
N SER A 23 -6.60 -1.43 4.48
CA SER A 23 -7.26 -0.30 5.15
C SER A 23 -6.49 0.16 6.40
N ARG A 24 -5.98 -0.78 7.21
CA ARG A 24 -5.13 -0.46 8.37
C ARG A 24 -3.82 0.19 7.98
N TRP A 25 -3.24 -0.18 6.83
CA TRP A 25 -2.05 0.48 6.28
C TRP A 25 -2.33 1.90 5.81
N SER A 26 -3.40 2.10 5.06
CA SER A 26 -3.78 3.44 4.58
C SER A 26 -4.23 4.39 5.70
N THR A 27 -4.72 3.85 6.83
CA THR A 27 -5.11 4.66 8.02
C THR A 27 -3.98 4.81 9.03
N ASN A 28 -2.75 4.39 8.69
CA ASN A 28 -1.56 4.42 9.54
C ASN A 28 -1.75 3.71 10.90
N LYS A 29 -2.78 2.84 11.02
CA LYS A 29 -3.03 2.04 12.24
C LYS A 29 -2.08 0.85 12.36
N MET A 30 -1.55 0.39 11.24
CA MET A 30 -0.57 -0.67 11.16
C MET A 30 0.33 -0.38 9.98
N GLN A 31 1.62 -0.66 10.08
CA GLN A 31 2.51 -0.52 8.93
C GLN A 31 2.70 -1.88 8.22
N PRO A 32 2.76 -1.89 6.88
CA PRO A 32 3.25 -3.05 6.15
C PRO A 32 4.70 -3.35 6.53
N SER A 33 5.13 -4.60 6.41
CA SER A 33 6.55 -4.93 6.46
C SER A 33 7.28 -4.39 5.23
N VAL A 34 8.60 -4.27 5.31
CA VAL A 34 9.43 -3.79 4.17
C VAL A 34 9.18 -4.62 2.90
N ALA A 35 9.02 -5.95 3.03
CA ALA A 35 8.68 -6.81 1.90
C ALA A 35 7.31 -6.47 1.28
N GLN A 36 6.32 -6.16 2.10
CA GLN A 36 4.98 -5.74 1.65
C GLN A 36 5.06 -4.37 0.96
N PHE A 37 5.83 -3.42 1.51
CA PHE A 37 6.08 -2.13 0.86
C PHE A 37 6.70 -2.27 -0.53
N ILE A 38 7.71 -3.14 -0.68
CA ILE A 38 8.34 -3.41 -1.98
C ILE A 38 7.32 -4.01 -2.96
N ASN A 39 6.47 -4.93 -2.51
CA ASN A 39 5.44 -5.50 -3.37
C ASN A 39 4.39 -4.46 -3.77
N ILE A 40 3.94 -3.62 -2.83
CA ILE A 40 3.01 -2.52 -3.10
C ILE A 40 3.63 -1.57 -4.14
N ALA A 41 4.89 -1.15 -3.95
CA ALA A 41 5.60 -0.27 -4.89
C ALA A 41 5.66 -0.87 -6.31
N LYS A 42 5.98 -2.17 -6.42
CA LYS A 42 5.99 -2.89 -7.70
C LYS A 42 4.61 -3.00 -8.34
N ILE A 43 3.58 -3.31 -7.55
CA ILE A 43 2.20 -3.47 -8.04
C ILE A 43 1.63 -2.13 -8.51
N LEU A 44 1.91 -1.07 -7.77
CA LEU A 44 1.41 0.27 -8.05
C LEU A 44 2.27 1.01 -9.09
N ASP A 45 3.42 0.45 -9.48
CA ASP A 45 4.43 1.08 -10.32
C ASP A 45 4.79 2.49 -9.81
N VAL A 46 5.23 2.53 -8.55
CA VAL A 46 5.67 3.75 -7.84
C VAL A 46 6.94 3.44 -7.06
N THR A 47 7.64 4.48 -6.62
CA THR A 47 8.83 4.31 -5.77
C THR A 47 8.43 4.09 -4.31
N LEU A 48 9.34 3.53 -3.50
CA LEU A 48 9.12 3.42 -2.06
C LEU A 48 8.97 4.80 -1.41
N GLU A 49 9.63 5.82 -1.97
CA GLU A 49 9.57 7.21 -1.53
C GLU A 49 8.16 7.79 -1.71
N ASP A 50 7.41 7.37 -2.74
CA ASP A 50 6.01 7.72 -2.92
C ASP A 50 5.07 7.08 -1.89
N LEU A 51 5.52 6.01 -1.21
CA LEU A 51 4.72 5.24 -0.23
C LEU A 51 4.96 5.66 1.22
N VAL A 52 6.02 6.44 1.49
CA VAL A 52 6.38 6.89 2.82
C VAL A 52 6.12 8.39 2.94
N GLU A 53 5.62 8.83 4.10
CA GLU A 53 5.53 10.27 4.35
C GLU A 53 6.95 10.84 4.47
N PRO A 54 7.22 12.03 3.90
CA PRO A 54 8.52 12.66 4.04
C PRO A 54 8.81 12.94 5.53
N TYR A 55 9.93 12.41 6.02
CA TYR A 55 10.38 12.70 7.38
C TYR A 55 10.75 14.19 7.46
N LYS A 56 10.12 14.93 8.39
CA LYS A 56 10.37 16.35 8.61
C LYS A 56 11.43 16.57 9.67
#